data_AF-A0A6A6YE82-F1
#
_entry.id   AF-A0A6A6YE82-F1
#
_cell.length_a   1.000
_cell.length_b   1.000
_cell.length_c   1.000
_cell.angle_alpha   90.00
_cell.angle_beta   90.00
_cell.angle_gamma   90.00
#
_symmetry.space_group_name_H-M   'P 1'
#
loop_
_entity.id
_entity.type
_entity.pdbx_description
1 polymer ?
#
loop_
_entity_poly.entity_id
_entity_poly.type
_entity_poly.pdbx_seq_one_letter_code
_entity_poly.pdbx_strand_id
1 'polypeptide(L)'
;MALGEQDTWMTVADGKAAWSGNISAVYPAFTSAWNNWNNNGIGYVTQIVLGTNGNYFIKGLHTTSSRLNQDIIDYVKPGNLHAVEVCALGRSGAYVMQLPGRKVWDLKGHYGSLHQNLERGGRIRIAALSLTHDHFVVVYEDGSAYIKAPEVQMASWKEWITKHFGSSW
;
A
#
# COMPACT_ATOMS: atom_id res chain seq x y z
N MET A 1 -4.45 3.56 -8.47
CA MET A 1 -4.34 4.90 -7.87
C MET A 1 -3.72 4.77 -6.49
N ALA A 2 -2.84 5.69 -6.11
CA ALA A 2 -2.21 5.81 -4.80
C ALA A 2 -2.38 7.26 -4.31
N LEU A 3 -2.64 7.41 -3.01
CA LEU A 3 -2.75 8.71 -2.34
C LEU A 3 -1.58 8.84 -1.38
N GLY A 4 -0.93 9.99 -1.40
CA GLY A 4 0.23 10.32 -0.56
C GLY A 4 -0.02 11.52 0.34
N GLU A 5 1.05 12.05 0.92
CA GLU A 5 1.02 13.25 1.76
C GLU A 5 0.73 14.51 0.95
N GLN A 6 0.26 15.57 1.61
CA GLN A 6 0.12 16.92 1.01
C GLN A 6 -0.67 16.91 -0.31
N ASP A 7 -1.82 16.22 -0.32
CA ASP A 7 -2.71 16.06 -1.48
C ASP A 7 -2.02 15.49 -2.73
N THR A 8 -0.93 14.76 -2.53
CA THR A 8 -0.30 14.04 -3.62
C THR A 8 -1.08 12.81 -4.00
N TRP A 9 -1.11 12.54 -5.30
CA TRP A 9 -1.74 11.36 -5.83
C TRP A 9 -1.04 10.92 -7.10
N MET A 10 -1.19 9.65 -7.40
CA MET A 10 -0.81 9.09 -8.68
C MET A 10 -1.82 8.04 -9.12
N THR A 11 -2.09 7.98 -10.41
CA THR A 11 -2.84 6.90 -11.04
C THR A 11 -2.09 6.38 -12.26
N VAL A 12 -2.31 5.10 -12.55
CA VAL A 12 -1.87 4.46 -13.79
C VAL A 12 -3.09 3.77 -14.37
N ALA A 13 -3.41 4.12 -15.61
CA ALA A 13 -4.49 3.53 -16.38
C ALA A 13 -4.02 3.35 -17.83
N ASP A 14 -4.24 2.16 -18.39
CA ASP A 14 -3.90 1.83 -19.79
C ASP A 14 -2.43 2.15 -20.15
N GLY A 15 -1.51 1.85 -19.23
CA GLY A 15 -0.09 2.13 -19.40
C GLY A 15 0.30 3.62 -19.30
N LYS A 16 -0.66 4.52 -19.04
CA LYS A 16 -0.41 5.95 -18.85
C LYS A 16 -0.46 6.31 -17.37
N ALA A 17 0.53 7.08 -16.93
CA ALA A 17 0.55 7.64 -15.58
C ALA A 17 0.07 9.09 -15.58
N ALA A 18 -0.63 9.47 -14.51
CA ALA A 18 -0.94 10.85 -14.15
C ALA A 18 -0.73 11.03 -12.65
N TRP A 19 -0.29 12.21 -12.24
CA TRP A 19 -0.03 12.53 -10.84
C TRP A 19 -0.22 14.02 -10.54
N SER A 20 -0.31 14.34 -9.26
CA SER A 20 -0.43 15.72 -8.78
C SER A 20 0.81 16.56 -9.12
N GLY A 21 0.63 17.86 -9.37
CA GLY A 21 1.71 18.77 -9.76
C GLY A 21 2.84 18.91 -8.72
N ASN A 22 2.57 18.58 -7.46
CA ASN A 22 3.53 18.63 -6.36
C ASN A 22 4.24 17.30 -6.07
N ILE A 23 3.97 16.21 -6.81
CA ILE A 23 4.51 14.87 -6.48
C ILE A 23 6.05 14.87 -6.43
N SER A 24 6.71 15.61 -7.32
CA SER A 24 8.18 15.67 -7.38
C SER A 24 8.81 16.40 -6.20
N ALA A 25 8.07 17.29 -5.54
CA ALA A 25 8.53 17.98 -4.35
C ALA A 25 8.40 17.10 -3.10
N VAL A 26 7.30 16.35 -2.99
CA VAL A 26 7.01 15.51 -1.81
C VAL A 26 7.71 14.15 -1.91
N TYR A 27 7.79 13.58 -3.12
CA TYR A 27 8.40 12.27 -3.41
C TYR A 27 9.46 12.37 -4.53
N PRO A 28 10.54 13.12 -4.36
CA PRO A 28 11.56 13.30 -5.41
C PRO A 28 12.20 11.97 -5.85
N ALA A 29 12.51 11.10 -4.89
CA ALA A 29 13.09 9.78 -5.16
C ALA A 29 12.13 8.85 -5.93
N PHE A 30 10.82 8.99 -5.70
CA PHE A 30 9.79 8.28 -6.47
C PHE A 30 9.80 8.75 -7.91
N THR A 31 9.75 10.07 -8.15
CA THR A 31 9.73 10.63 -9.50
C THR A 31 10.96 10.21 -10.31
N SER A 32 12.15 10.25 -9.69
CA SER A 32 13.38 9.77 -10.34
C SER A 32 13.30 8.28 -10.69
N ALA A 33 12.83 7.44 -9.75
CA ALA A 33 12.67 6.00 -10.01
C ALA A 33 11.64 5.71 -11.11
N TRP A 34 10.51 6.43 -11.09
CA TRP A 34 9.45 6.29 -12.09
C TRP A 34 9.94 6.64 -13.49
N ASN A 35 10.64 7.78 -13.65
CA ASN A 35 11.19 8.20 -14.93
C ASN A 35 12.20 7.18 -15.47
N ASN A 36 13.06 6.63 -14.60
CA ASN A 36 13.98 5.57 -14.98
C ASN A 36 13.25 4.28 -15.39
N TRP A 37 12.16 3.93 -14.72
CA TRP A 37 11.35 2.76 -15.08
C TRP A 37 10.64 2.92 -16.42
N ASN A 38 9.99 4.06 -16.63
CA ASN A 38 9.22 4.34 -17.84
C ASN A 38 10.12 4.41 -19.08
N ASN A 39 11.28 5.06 -18.95
CA ASN A 39 12.24 5.19 -20.06
C ASN A 39 12.87 3.86 -20.49
N ASN A 40 12.88 2.85 -19.62
CA ASN A 40 13.46 1.55 -19.90
C ASN A 40 12.40 0.48 -20.27
N GLY A 41 11.12 0.85 -20.38
CA GLY A 41 10.06 -0.08 -20.81
C GLY A 41 9.77 -1.24 -19.86
N ILE A 42 10.09 -1.11 -18.56
CA ILE A 42 10.19 -2.25 -17.62
C ILE A 42 8.85 -2.65 -17.00
N GLY A 43 7.84 -2.83 -17.84
CA GLY A 43 6.71 -3.71 -17.54
C GLY A 43 5.51 -3.09 -16.81
N TYR A 44 4.47 -3.92 -16.70
CA TYR A 44 3.16 -3.59 -16.16
C TYR A 44 3.24 -3.32 -14.65
N VAL A 45 2.80 -2.15 -14.21
CA VAL A 45 2.75 -1.77 -12.80
C VAL A 45 1.58 -2.47 -12.11
N THR A 46 1.88 -3.21 -11.05
CA THR A 46 0.89 -3.99 -10.29
C THR A 46 0.54 -3.34 -8.96
N GLN A 47 1.42 -2.51 -8.40
CA GLN A 47 1.17 -1.81 -7.15
C GLN A 47 1.94 -0.50 -7.06
N ILE A 48 1.30 0.54 -6.54
CA ILE A 48 1.90 1.82 -6.16
C ILE A 48 1.40 2.16 -4.76
N VAL A 49 2.31 2.49 -3.86
CA VAL A 49 2.01 2.91 -2.50
C VAL A 49 2.85 4.14 -2.17
N LEU A 50 2.19 5.18 -1.68
CA LEU A 50 2.83 6.39 -1.18
C LEU A 50 2.65 6.42 0.34
N GLY A 51 3.74 6.62 1.07
CA GLY A 51 3.78 6.65 2.53
C GLY A 51 4.25 7.99 3.07
N THR A 52 4.40 8.09 4.39
CA THR A 52 4.89 9.32 5.02
C THR A 52 6.39 9.54 4.80
N ASN A 53 6.84 10.80 4.88
CA ASN A 53 8.24 11.23 4.76
C ASN A 53 8.89 10.86 3.42
N GLY A 54 8.11 10.93 2.34
CA GLY A 54 8.60 10.58 0.99
C GLY A 54 8.86 9.09 0.77
N ASN A 55 8.42 8.22 1.70
CA ASN A 55 8.50 6.78 1.51
C ASN A 55 7.54 6.32 0.42
N TYR A 56 7.95 5.34 -0.37
CA TYR A 56 7.13 4.79 -1.43
C TYR A 56 7.49 3.33 -1.69
N PHE A 57 6.55 2.62 -2.30
CA PHE A 57 6.75 1.29 -2.84
C PHE A 57 6.07 1.20 -4.20
N ILE A 58 6.83 0.78 -5.22
CA ILE A 58 6.31 0.49 -6.55
C ILE A 58 6.71 -0.92 -6.91
N LYS A 59 5.73 -1.70 -7.36
CA LYS A 59 5.93 -3.05 -7.88
C LYS A 59 5.44 -3.13 -9.31
N GLY A 60 6.33 -3.56 -10.20
CA GLY A 60 5.99 -4.08 -11.52
C GLY A 60 6.04 -5.62 -11.53
N LEU A 61 5.73 -6.22 -12.67
CA LEU A 61 5.72 -7.66 -12.83
C LEU A 61 7.07 -8.34 -12.48
N HIS A 62 8.19 -7.70 -12.81
CA HIS A 62 9.54 -8.26 -12.64
C HIS A 62 10.49 -7.38 -11.82
N THR A 63 10.06 -6.19 -11.43
CA THR A 63 10.92 -5.20 -10.77
C THR A 63 10.20 -4.53 -9.62
N THR A 64 10.98 -4.04 -8.67
CA THR A 64 10.47 -3.31 -7.51
C THR A 64 11.40 -2.14 -7.25
N SER A 65 10.81 -0.98 -6.98
CA SER A 65 11.52 0.23 -6.57
C SER A 65 10.85 0.77 -5.34
N SER A 66 11.65 1.16 -4.36
CA SER A 66 11.11 1.57 -3.08
C SER A 66 12.07 2.47 -2.34
N ARG A 67 11.51 3.39 -1.57
CA ARG A 67 12.17 4.07 -0.46
C ARG A 67 11.35 3.75 0.78
N LEU A 68 11.90 2.97 1.68
CA LEU A 68 11.22 2.48 2.87
C LEU A 68 12.03 2.82 4.11
N ASN A 69 11.36 2.86 5.27
CA ASN A 69 12.05 2.99 6.55
C ASN A 69 13.01 1.79 6.76
N GLN A 70 14.09 2.03 7.50
CA GLN A 70 15.15 1.04 7.69
C GLN A 70 14.65 -0.23 8.38
N ASP A 71 13.72 -0.10 9.33
CA ASP A 71 13.10 -1.24 10.01
C ASP A 71 12.40 -2.19 9.01
N ILE A 72 11.68 -1.66 8.03
CA ILE A 72 11.06 -2.46 6.96
C ILE A 72 12.14 -3.21 6.16
N ILE A 73 13.21 -2.50 5.78
CA ILE A 73 14.32 -3.06 5.00
C ILE A 73 14.99 -4.21 5.77
N ASP A 74 15.19 -4.05 7.07
CA ASP A 74 15.81 -5.05 7.94
C ASP A 74 14.93 -6.31 8.05
N TYR A 75 13.61 -6.16 8.14
CA TYR A 75 12.68 -7.31 8.24
C TYR A 75 12.48 -8.05 6.91
N VAL A 76 12.32 -7.32 5.81
CA VAL A 76 12.08 -7.93 4.49
C VAL A 76 13.39 -8.53 3.94
N LYS A 77 14.52 -7.93 4.29
CA LYS A 77 15.84 -8.07 3.63
C LYS A 77 15.79 -7.50 2.21
N PRO A 78 16.79 -6.71 1.77
CA PRO A 78 16.78 -6.03 0.46
C PRO A 78 16.48 -6.95 -0.73
N GLY A 79 16.94 -8.21 -0.66
CA GLY A 79 16.74 -9.20 -1.71
C GLY A 79 15.29 -9.68 -1.90
N ASN A 80 14.38 -9.48 -0.94
CA ASN A 80 13.02 -10.03 -1.01
C ASN A 80 11.94 -8.98 -1.28
N LEU A 81 12.29 -7.72 -1.57
CA LEU A 81 11.28 -6.70 -1.87
C LEU A 81 10.43 -7.05 -3.11
N HIS A 82 11.02 -7.78 -4.07
CA HIS A 82 10.30 -8.33 -5.22
C HIS A 82 9.22 -9.36 -4.83
N ALA A 83 9.40 -10.04 -3.69
CA ALA A 83 8.46 -11.04 -3.19
C ALA A 83 7.29 -10.40 -2.43
N VAL A 84 7.31 -9.10 -2.11
CA VAL A 84 6.19 -8.44 -1.41
C VAL A 84 4.94 -8.47 -2.28
N GLU A 85 3.89 -9.13 -1.82
CA GLU A 85 2.63 -9.36 -2.52
C GLU A 85 1.64 -8.22 -2.28
N VAL A 86 1.60 -7.73 -1.03
CA VAL A 86 0.79 -6.58 -0.61
C VAL A 86 1.67 -5.66 0.22
N CYS A 87 1.57 -4.36 -0.04
CA CYS A 87 2.22 -3.32 0.73
C CYS A 87 1.19 -2.24 1.08
N ALA A 88 1.15 -1.84 2.34
CA ALA A 88 0.43 -0.66 2.80
C ALA A 88 1.36 0.15 3.70
N LEU A 89 1.51 1.44 3.40
CA LEU A 89 2.26 2.40 4.21
C LEU A 89 1.28 3.35 4.87
N GLY A 90 1.49 3.58 6.16
CA GLY A 90 0.64 4.34 7.04
C GLY A 90 1.36 5.54 7.67
N ARG A 91 0.64 6.22 8.55
CA ARG A 91 1.12 7.36 9.32
C ARG A 91 2.30 6.96 10.21
N SER A 92 3.19 7.91 10.49
CA SER A 92 4.33 7.72 11.39
C SER A 92 5.26 6.56 10.98
N GLY A 93 5.28 6.19 9.70
CA GLY A 93 6.06 5.05 9.23
C GLY A 93 5.47 3.67 9.55
N ALA A 94 4.21 3.60 9.98
CA ALA A 94 3.51 2.34 10.14
C ALA A 94 3.39 1.60 8.80
N TYR A 95 3.35 0.27 8.85
CA TYR A 95 3.25 -0.53 7.63
C TYR A 95 2.58 -1.88 7.87
N VAL A 96 2.02 -2.43 6.80
CA VAL A 96 1.59 -3.82 6.67
C VAL A 96 2.13 -4.37 5.37
N MET A 97 2.75 -5.54 5.41
CA MET A 97 3.24 -6.26 4.24
C MET A 97 2.84 -7.73 4.27
N GLN A 98 2.48 -8.24 3.09
CA GLN A 98 2.31 -9.66 2.82
C GLN A 98 3.50 -10.14 1.97
N LEU A 99 4.17 -11.19 2.42
CA LEU A 99 5.14 -11.96 1.65
C LEU A 99 4.63 -13.40 1.48
N PRO A 100 5.22 -14.23 0.60
CA PRO A 100 4.87 -15.63 0.50
C PRO A 100 4.95 -16.31 1.89
N GLY A 101 3.81 -16.83 2.34
CA GLY A 101 3.69 -17.57 3.60
C GLY A 101 3.78 -16.75 4.89
N ARG A 102 3.96 -15.43 4.87
CA ARG A 102 4.03 -14.62 6.10
C ARG A 102 3.56 -13.18 5.95
N LYS A 103 3.00 -12.66 7.04
CA LYS A 103 2.66 -11.23 7.21
C LYS A 103 3.72 -10.57 8.09
N VAL A 104 4.07 -9.34 7.78
CA VAL A 104 4.99 -8.52 8.58
C VAL A 104 4.37 -7.15 8.74
N TRP A 105 4.32 -6.63 9.95
CA TRP A 105 3.74 -5.33 10.22
C TRP A 105 4.38 -4.67 11.44
N ASP A 106 4.39 -3.35 11.44
CA ASP A 106 4.54 -2.54 12.63
C ASP A 106 3.58 -1.37 12.50
N LEU A 107 2.58 -1.32 13.37
CA LEU A 107 1.54 -0.29 13.31
C LEU A 107 1.94 0.98 14.06
N LYS A 108 3.11 1.01 14.73
CA LYS A 108 3.62 2.18 15.49
C LYS A 108 2.63 2.74 16.51
N GLY A 109 1.80 1.88 17.10
CA GLY A 109 0.73 2.27 18.04
C GLY A 109 -0.53 2.85 17.39
N HIS A 110 -0.62 2.87 16.07
CA HIS A 110 -1.78 3.34 15.30
C HIS A 110 -2.73 2.21 14.91
N TYR A 111 -3.88 2.57 14.35
CA TYR A 111 -4.87 1.64 13.78
C TYR A 111 -5.53 0.65 14.77
N GLY A 112 -5.35 0.83 16.08
CA GLY A 112 -6.11 0.17 17.15
C GLY A 112 -6.24 -1.36 16.97
N SER A 113 -7.47 -1.83 16.72
CA SER A 113 -7.82 -3.24 16.62
C SER A 113 -7.20 -3.98 15.43
N LEU A 114 -6.57 -3.27 14.48
CA LEU A 114 -5.96 -3.88 13.31
C LEU A 114 -4.89 -4.92 13.69
N HIS A 115 -4.14 -4.70 14.78
CA HIS A 115 -3.12 -5.65 15.23
C HIS A 115 -3.69 -7.07 15.42
N GLN A 116 -4.77 -7.20 16.20
CA GLN A 116 -5.42 -8.49 16.47
C GLN A 116 -6.02 -9.13 15.22
N ASN A 117 -6.50 -8.29 14.29
CA ASN A 117 -7.02 -8.76 13.02
C ASN A 117 -5.91 -9.32 12.14
N LEU A 118 -4.73 -8.69 12.08
CA LEU A 118 -3.57 -9.19 11.35
C LEU A 118 -3.01 -10.48 11.96
N GLU A 119 -3.07 -10.65 13.29
CA GLU A 119 -2.64 -11.90 13.94
C GLU A 119 -3.53 -13.09 13.57
N ARG A 120 -4.85 -12.89 13.56
CA ARG A 120 -5.84 -13.96 13.35
C ARG A 120 -6.21 -14.19 11.90
N GLY A 121 -6.11 -13.15 11.08
CA GLY A 121 -6.53 -13.17 9.68
C GLY A 121 -5.64 -14.05 8.80
N GLY A 122 -6.20 -14.46 7.66
CA GLY A 122 -5.49 -15.26 6.66
C GLY A 122 -4.43 -14.49 5.88
N ARG A 123 -4.20 -14.91 4.63
CA ARG A 123 -3.33 -14.19 3.69
C ARG A 123 -4.03 -12.92 3.20
N ILE A 124 -3.31 -11.80 3.19
CA ILE A 124 -3.85 -10.51 2.78
C ILE A 124 -3.88 -10.45 1.25
N ARG A 125 -5.02 -10.03 0.71
CA ARG A 125 -5.21 -9.70 -0.70
C ARG A 125 -5.09 -8.20 -0.96
N ILE A 126 -5.63 -7.38 -0.05
CA ILE A 126 -5.61 -5.91 -0.14
C ILE A 126 -5.35 -5.35 1.26
N ALA A 127 -4.50 -4.33 1.34
CA ALA A 127 -4.37 -3.51 2.54
C ALA A 127 -4.20 -2.04 2.13
N ALA A 128 -4.82 -1.14 2.88
CA ALA A 128 -4.56 0.28 2.81
C ALA A 128 -4.66 0.90 4.21
N LEU A 129 -3.76 1.83 4.49
CA LEU A 129 -3.67 2.56 5.75
C LEU A 129 -3.80 4.05 5.47
N SER A 130 -4.57 4.77 6.28
CA SER A 130 -4.62 6.23 6.17
C SER A 130 -3.32 6.86 6.68
N LEU A 131 -2.81 7.85 5.97
CA LEU A 131 -1.60 8.60 6.34
C LEU A 131 -1.85 9.64 7.44
N THR A 132 -3.11 9.92 7.77
CA THR A 132 -3.51 11.03 8.66
C THR A 132 -4.45 10.61 9.78
N HIS A 133 -5.20 9.52 9.60
CA HIS A 133 -6.21 9.04 10.55
C HIS A 133 -5.95 7.57 10.92
N ASP A 134 -6.57 7.09 12.00
CA ASP A 134 -6.59 5.65 12.34
C ASP A 134 -7.68 4.92 11.53
N HIS A 135 -7.67 5.13 10.21
CA HIS A 135 -8.51 4.44 9.25
C HIS A 135 -7.69 3.43 8.46
N PHE A 136 -8.30 2.30 8.15
CA PHE A 136 -7.67 1.22 7.40
C PHE A 136 -8.72 0.36 6.71
N VAL A 137 -8.25 -0.42 5.74
CA VAL A 137 -8.98 -1.55 5.18
C VAL A 137 -8.00 -2.69 4.92
N VAL A 138 -8.42 -3.91 5.28
CA VAL A 138 -7.74 -5.15 4.95
C VAL A 138 -8.76 -6.13 4.40
N VAL A 139 -8.44 -6.77 3.28
CA VAL A 139 -9.24 -7.83 2.67
C VAL A 139 -8.34 -9.06 2.55
N TYR A 140 -8.84 -10.21 2.99
CA TYR A 140 -8.13 -11.49 2.98
C TYR A 140 -8.50 -12.33 1.75
N GLU A 141 -7.68 -13.32 1.43
CA GLU A 141 -7.91 -14.23 0.30
C GLU A 141 -9.19 -15.06 0.44
N ASP A 142 -9.64 -15.35 1.67
CA ASP A 142 -10.90 -16.04 1.96
C ASP A 142 -12.15 -15.15 1.76
N GLY A 143 -11.95 -13.90 1.36
CA GLY A 143 -12.99 -12.91 1.16
C GLY A 143 -13.36 -12.13 2.42
N SER A 144 -12.93 -12.53 3.62
CA SER A 144 -13.19 -11.74 4.82
C SER A 144 -12.53 -10.36 4.74
N ALA A 145 -13.20 -9.34 5.27
CA ALA A 145 -12.72 -7.96 5.23
C ALA A 145 -12.85 -7.27 6.59
N TYR A 146 -11.84 -6.48 6.94
CA TYR A 146 -11.82 -5.68 8.16
C TYR A 146 -11.54 -4.22 7.82
N ILE A 147 -12.42 -3.32 8.27
CA ILE A 147 -12.43 -1.92 7.88
C ILE A 147 -12.69 -1.03 9.09
N LYS A 148 -11.98 0.09 9.14
CA LYS A 148 -12.29 1.22 10.02
C LYS A 148 -12.18 2.50 9.22
N ALA A 149 -13.30 3.20 9.06
CA ALA A 149 -13.41 4.48 8.36
C ALA A 149 -14.65 5.23 8.89
N PRO A 150 -14.84 6.53 8.57
CA PRO A 150 -16.08 7.24 8.89
C PRO A 150 -17.28 6.51 8.28
N GLU A 151 -18.43 6.51 8.97
CA GLU A 151 -19.58 5.65 8.66
C GLU A 151 -20.02 5.71 7.20
N VAL A 152 -20.11 6.91 6.64
CA VAL A 152 -20.50 7.13 5.23
C VAL A 152 -19.50 6.47 4.26
N GLN A 153 -18.19 6.61 4.51
CA GLN A 153 -17.16 6.01 3.66
C GLN A 153 -17.12 4.49 3.82
N MET A 154 -17.32 4.01 5.05
CA MET A 154 -17.36 2.59 5.37
C MET A 154 -18.47 1.89 4.60
N ALA A 155 -19.68 2.48 4.48
CA ALA A 155 -20.77 1.89 3.70
C ALA A 155 -20.41 1.70 2.22
N SER A 156 -19.85 2.75 1.57
CA SER A 156 -19.44 2.67 0.17
C SER A 156 -18.30 1.67 -0.06
N TRP A 157 -17.33 1.61 0.85
CA TRP A 157 -16.25 0.63 0.76
C TRP A 157 -16.79 -0.78 0.98
N LYS A 158 -17.74 -0.98 1.90
CA LYS A 158 -18.37 -2.28 2.12
C LYS A 158 -19.09 -2.79 0.89
N GLU A 159 -19.86 -1.94 0.24
CA GLU A 159 -20.55 -2.28 -1.01
C GLU A 159 -19.56 -2.63 -2.12
N TRP A 160 -18.54 -1.79 -2.32
CA TRP A 160 -17.53 -2.02 -3.36
C TRP A 160 -16.73 -3.31 -3.12
N ILE A 161 -16.30 -3.56 -1.89
CA ILE A 161 -15.55 -4.76 -1.50
C ILE A 161 -16.40 -6.01 -1.68
N THR A 162 -17.65 -6.00 -1.19
CA THR A 162 -18.59 -7.12 -1.38
C THR A 162 -18.80 -7.43 -2.87
N LYS A 163 -18.98 -6.40 -3.71
CA LYS A 163 -19.20 -6.55 -5.16
C LYS A 163 -18.00 -7.18 -5.89
N HIS A 164 -16.77 -6.85 -5.50
CA HIS A 164 -15.57 -7.27 -6.24
C HIS A 164 -14.88 -8.51 -5.63
N PHE A 165 -15.13 -8.81 -4.36
CA PHE A 165 -14.45 -9.87 -3.63
C PHE A 165 -15.38 -10.89 -2.98
N GLY A 166 -16.71 -10.68 -3.02
CA GLY A 166 -17.67 -11.58 -2.38
C GLY A 166 -17.54 -11.57 -0.86
N SER A 167 -17.12 -10.44 -0.29
CA SER A 167 -16.66 -10.38 1.09
C SER A 167 -17.72 -10.59 2.15
N SER A 168 -17.28 -11.17 3.27
CA SER A 168 -18.00 -11.22 4.54
C SER A 168 -17.36 -10.24 5.54
N TRP A 169 -18.16 -9.74 6.49
CA TRP A 169 -17.83 -8.65 7.41
C TRP A 169 -17.83 -9.11 8.87
#